data_AF-A0A0G1UBW7-F1
#
_entry.id   AF-A0A0G1UBW7-F1
#
_cell.length_a   1.000
_cell.length_b   1.000
_cell.length_c   1.000
_cell.angle_alpha   90.00
_cell.angle_beta   90.00
_cell.angle_gamma   90.00
#
_symmetry.space_group_name_H-M   'P 1'
#
loop_
_entity.id
_entity.type
_entity.pdbx_description
1 polymer ?
#
loop_
_entity_poly.entity_id
_entity_poly.type
_entity_poly.pdbx_seq_one_letter_code
_entity_poly.pdbx_strand_id
1 'polypeptide(L)'
;MNIIEKVKNFVEQECRKPESKYGFEPFEFHFVPVVKYAERLCDELGGDKETILVAAWIHDIGSIIYGREDHRISARKDRLGGKMHS
;
A
#
# COMPACT_ATOMS: atom_id res chain seq x y z
N MET A 1 12.88 -15.83 -4.22
CA MET A 1 11.69 -15.32 -3.50
C MET A 1 11.43 -13.91 -4.01
N ASN A 2 10.29 -13.65 -4.64
CA ASN A 2 10.00 -12.39 -5.34
C ASN A 2 9.43 -11.35 -4.36
N ILE A 3 10.08 -10.18 -4.22
CA ILE A 3 9.63 -9.14 -3.28
C ILE A 3 8.27 -8.53 -3.68
N ILE A 4 8.01 -8.40 -4.99
CA ILE A 4 6.75 -7.86 -5.50
C ILE A 4 5.58 -8.74 -5.07
N GLU A 5 5.73 -10.07 -5.15
CA GLU A 5 4.71 -11.02 -4.70
C GLU A 5 4.46 -10.92 -3.20
N LYS A 6 5.50 -10.76 -2.38
CA LYS A 6 5.33 -10.58 -0.93
C LYS A 6 4.55 -9.31 -0.62
N VAL A 7 4.88 -8.21 -1.30
CA VAL A 7 4.24 -6.91 -1.08
C VAL A 7 2.79 -6.96 -1.55
N LYS A 8 2.52 -7.55 -2.72
CA LYS A 8 1.15 -7.82 -3.19
C LYS A 8 0.35 -8.61 -2.14
N ASN A 9 0.91 -9.71 -1.64
CA ASN A 9 0.23 -10.57 -0.66
C ASN A 9 -0.03 -9.83 0.65
N PHE A 10 0.90 -9.00 1.10
CA PHE A 10 0.72 -8.14 2.26
C PHE A 10 -0.45 -7.15 2.06
N VAL A 11 -0.47 -6.43 0.93
CA VAL A 11 -1.55 -5.48 0.62
C VAL A 11 -2.90 -6.19 0.50
N GLU A 12 -2.94 -7.37 -0.15
CA GLU A 12 -4.15 -8.19 -0.24
C GLU A 12 -4.65 -8.59 1.15
N GLN A 13 -3.75 -9.03 2.03
CA GLN A 13 -4.09 -9.43 3.40
C GLN A 13 -4.63 -8.26 4.21
N GLU A 14 -3.99 -7.09 4.16
CA GLU A 14 -4.48 -5.89 4.86
C GLU A 14 -5.89 -5.49 4.38
N CYS A 15 -6.15 -5.55 3.07
CA CYS A 15 -7.49 -5.26 2.53
C CYS A 15 -8.54 -6.30 2.95
N ARG A 16 -8.15 -7.56 3.19
CA ARG A 16 -9.06 -8.64 3.64
C ARG A 16 -9.36 -8.60 5.14
N LYS A 17 -8.61 -7.85 5.94
CA LYS A 17 -8.82 -7.79 7.38
C LYS A 17 -10.18 -7.17 7.72
N PRO A 18 -10.88 -7.66 8.76
CA PRO A 18 -12.08 -7.02 9.28
C PRO A 18 -11.86 -5.56 9.70
N GLU A 19 -10.64 -5.20 10.09
CA GLU A 19 -10.26 -3.85 10.51
C GLU A 19 -9.92 -2.91 9.35
N SER A 20 -9.88 -3.41 8.11
CA SER A 20 -9.66 -2.61 6.90
C SER A 20 -10.68 -1.47 6.87
N LYS A 21 -10.18 -0.24 6.76
CA LYS A 21 -11.05 0.96 6.73
C LYS A 21 -11.93 1.04 5.48
N TYR A 22 -11.62 0.23 4.46
CA TYR A 22 -12.27 0.29 3.15
C TYR A 22 -12.64 -1.10 2.58
N GLY A 23 -12.51 -2.17 3.36
CA GLY A 23 -12.78 -3.54 2.91
C GLY A 23 -11.84 -4.01 1.79
N PHE A 24 -12.31 -4.99 1.00
CA PHE A 24 -11.50 -5.64 -0.05
C PHE A 24 -11.59 -4.95 -1.42
N GLU A 25 -12.65 -4.16 -1.68
CA GLU A 25 -12.87 -3.48 -2.96
C GLU A 25 -11.67 -2.65 -3.46
N PRO A 26 -10.92 -1.90 -2.62
CA PRO A 26 -9.74 -1.16 -3.08
C PRO A 26 -8.66 -2.07 -3.66
N PHE A 27 -8.50 -3.30 -3.19
CA PHE A 27 -7.52 -4.23 -3.77
C PHE A 27 -7.83 -4.49 -5.25
N GLU A 28 -9.09 -4.82 -5.55
CA GLU A 28 -9.55 -5.19 -6.87
C GLU A 28 -9.67 -3.99 -7.81
N PHE A 29 -10.22 -2.88 -7.33
CA PHE A 29 -10.60 -1.75 -8.19
C PHE A 29 -9.63 -0.56 -8.15
N HIS A 30 -8.65 -0.55 -7.24
CA HIS A 30 -7.64 0.51 -7.14
C HIS A 30 -6.21 -0.03 -7.25
N PHE A 31 -5.76 -0.89 -6.33
CA PHE A 31 -4.37 -1.36 -6.32
C PHE A 31 -4.02 -2.17 -7.58
N VAL A 32 -4.81 -3.17 -7.95
CA VAL A 32 -4.55 -4.00 -9.14
C VAL A 32 -4.49 -3.16 -10.43
N PRO A 33 -5.47 -2.26 -10.73
CA PRO A 33 -5.38 -1.36 -11.88
C PRO A 33 -4.16 -0.42 -11.83
N VAL A 34 -3.87 0.20 -10.69
CA VAL A 34 -2.74 1.13 -10.55
C VAL A 34 -1.41 0.43 -10.83
N VAL A 35 -1.19 -0.75 -10.26
CA VAL A 35 0.03 -1.54 -10.51
C VAL A 35 0.15 -1.93 -11.98
N LYS A 36 -0.96 -2.32 -12.62
CA LYS A 36 -0.97 -2.63 -14.06
C LYS A 36 -0.58 -1.42 -14.91
N TYR A 37 -1.04 -0.22 -14.57
CA TYR A 37 -0.64 0.99 -15.28
C TYR A 37 0.80 1.39 -14.97
N ALA A 38 1.25 1.26 -13.72
CA ALA A 38 2.63 1.51 -13.33
C ALA A 38 3.61 0.59 -14.08
N GLU A 39 3.25 -0.69 -14.25
CA GLU A 39 4.03 -1.63 -15.05
C GLU A 39 4.14 -1.18 -16.51
N ARG A 40 3.01 -0.86 -17.14
CA ARG A 40 2.98 -0.37 -18.54
C ARG A 40 3.82 0.88 -18.72
N LEU A 41 3.71 1.84 -17.80
CA LEU A 41 4.48 3.07 -17.84
C LEU A 41 5.99 2.81 -17.65
N CYS A 42 6.37 1.88 -16.77
CA CYS A 42 7.75 1.46 -16.62
C CYS A 42 8.30 0.82 -17.90
N ASP A 43 7.49 0.02 -18.60
CA ASP A 43 7.89 -0.62 -19.85
C ASP A 43 8.04 0.41 -20.99
N GLU A 44 7.19 1.45 -21.01
CA GLU A 44 7.21 2.51 -22.04
C GLU A 44 8.29 3.57 -21.80
N LEU A 45 8.51 3.99 -20.55
CA LEU A 45 9.36 5.12 -20.20
C LEU A 45 10.70 4.69 -19.59
N GLY A 46 10.85 3.40 -19.29
CA GLY A 46 11.96 2.89 -18.50
C GLY A 46 11.81 3.18 -17.00
N GLY A 47 12.72 2.59 -16.22
CA GLY A 47 12.74 2.70 -14.76
C GLY A 47 13.09 1.37 -14.10
N ASP A 48 13.35 1.41 -12.80
CA ASP A 48 13.57 0.21 -12.02
C ASP A 48 12.22 -0.47 -11.73
N LYS A 49 11.92 -1.54 -12.48
CA LYS A 49 10.62 -2.23 -12.41
C LYS A 49 10.31 -2.75 -11.00
N GLU A 50 11.31 -3.25 -10.27
CA GLU A 50 11.09 -3.73 -8.89
C GLU A 50 10.65 -2.60 -7.96
N THR A 51 11.39 -1.48 -7.95
CA THR A 51 11.09 -0.30 -7.14
C THR A 51 9.73 0.29 -7.49
N ILE A 52 9.43 0.43 -8.79
CA ILE A 52 8.16 1.00 -9.26
C ILE A 52 6.98 0.14 -8.82
N LEU A 53 7.05 -1.18 -9.01
CA LEU A 53 5.94 -2.07 -8.65
C LEU A 53 5.77 -2.19 -7.14
N VAL A 54 6.86 -2.21 -6.36
CA VAL A 54 6.77 -2.17 -4.89
C VAL A 54 6.11 -0.88 -4.42
N ALA A 55 6.52 0.28 -4.95
CA ALA A 55 5.92 1.56 -4.61
C ALA A 55 4.43 1.62 -4.98
N ALA A 56 4.07 1.12 -6.17
CA ALA A 56 2.69 1.09 -6.63
C ALA A 56 1.79 0.23 -5.74
N TRP A 57 2.27 -0.91 -5.23
CA TRP A 57 1.50 -1.73 -4.31
C TRP A 57 1.27 -1.06 -2.95
N ILE A 58 2.25 -0.34 -2.40
CA ILE A 58 2.14 0.22 -1.04
C ILE A 58 1.67 1.67 -0.98
N HIS A 59 1.46 2.34 -2.12
CA HIS A 59 1.25 3.80 -2.17
C HIS A 59 0.13 4.30 -1.24
N ASP A 60 -0.95 3.51 -1.08
CA ASP A 60 -2.13 3.84 -0.26
C ASP A 60 -2.37 2.87 0.90
N ILE A 61 -1.39 2.04 1.28
CA ILE A 61 -1.59 1.04 2.35
C ILE A 61 -1.92 1.68 3.70
N GLY A 62 -1.41 2.88 3.96
CA GLY A 62 -1.73 3.66 5.16
C GLY A 62 -3.22 4.00 5.26
N SER A 63 -3.90 4.25 4.13
CA SER A 63 -5.36 4.45 4.10
C SER A 63 -6.11 3.18 4.49
N ILE A 64 -5.64 2.00 4.07
CA ILE A 64 -6.27 0.72 4.41
C ILE A 64 -6.17 0.45 5.92
N ILE A 65 -5.00 0.69 6.50
CA ILE A 65 -4.72 0.37 7.91
C ILE A 65 -5.29 1.44 8.87
N TYR A 66 -5.11 2.72 8.55
CA TYR A 66 -5.40 3.83 9.47
C TYR A 66 -6.55 4.73 9.01
N GLY A 67 -6.92 4.71 7.74
CA GLY A 67 -7.95 5.58 7.18
C GLY A 67 -7.40 6.94 6.74
N ARG A 68 -8.21 7.68 5.97
CA ARG A 68 -7.79 8.99 5.41
C ARG A 68 -7.77 10.15 6.40
N GLU A 69 -8.43 10.02 7.54
CA GLU A 69 -8.49 11.08 8.56
C GLU A 69 -7.13 11.30 9.26
N ASP A 70 -6.24 10.29 9.22
CA ASP A 70 -4.87 10.32 9.76
C ASP A 70 -3.76 10.47 8.68
N HIS A 71 -4.12 10.70 7.40
CA HIS A 71 -3.20 10.55 6.26
C HIS A 71 -2.09 11.61 6.15
N ARG A 72 -2.15 12.72 6.92
CA ARG A 72 -1.06 13.72 6.98
C ARG A 72 0.04 13.36 7.99
N ILE A 73 -0.17 12.38 8.89
CA ILE A 73 0.72 12.13 10.04
C ILE A 73 1.24 10.68 10.09
N SER A 74 0.59 9.70 9.45
CA SER A 74 0.94 8.28 9.58
C SER A 74 2.23 7.84 8.89
N ALA A 75 2.73 8.55 7.86
CA ALA A 75 4.03 8.23 7.23
C ALA A 75 5.24 8.36 8.19
N ARG A 76 5.06 8.90 9.40
CA ARG A 76 6.13 9.20 10.36
C ARG A 76 6.03 8.48 11.70
N LYS A 77 4.95 7.76 11.99
CA LYS A 77 4.61 7.37 13.38
C LYS A 77 5.17 6.02 13.86
N ASP A 78 5.93 5.30 13.05
CA ASP A 78 6.61 4.06 13.48
C ASP A 78 8.01 4.29 14.08
N ARG A 79 8.39 5.53 14.43
CA ARG A 79 9.70 5.81 15.06
C ARG A 79 9.67 6.37 16.48
N LEU A 80 8.50 6.58 17.10
CA LEU A 80 8.44 7.09 18.47
C LEU A 80 7.36 6.36 19.26
N GLY A 81 7.75 5.25 19.87
CA GLY A 81 7.03 4.69 21.02
C GLY A 81 6.95 5.76 22.10
N GLY A 82 5.73 6.21 22.39
CA GLY A 82 5.45 7.19 23.42
C GLY A 82 4.10 6.90 24.02
N LYS A 83 4.12 6.22 25.17
CA LYS A 83 2.98 6.08 26.08
C LYS A 83 2.27 7.43 26.26
N MET A 84 0.95 7.46 26.12
CA MET A 84 0.15 8.42 26.88
C MET A 84 -0.92 7.67 27.64
N HIS A 85 -0.72 7.61 28.95
CA HIS A 85 -1.80 7.53 29.92
C HIS A 85 -2.65 8.80 29.80
N SER A 86 -3.96 8.62 29.80
CA SER A 86 -4.89 9.39 30.62
C SER A 86 -6.11 8.52 30.88
#